data_AF-A0A520G9R7-F1
#
_entry.id   AF-A0A520G9R7-F1
#
_cell.length_a   1.000
_cell.length_b   1.000
_cell.length_c   1.000
_cell.angle_alpha   90.00
_cell.angle_beta   90.00
_cell.angle_gamma   90.00
#
_symmetry.space_group_name_H-M   'P 1'
#
loop_
_entity.id
_entity.type
_entity.pdbx_description
1 polymer ?
#
loop_
_entity_poly.entity_id
_entity_poly.type
_entity_poly.pdbx_seq_one_letter_code
_entity_poly.pdbx_strand_id
1 'polypeptide(L)'
;LVAAPAAAPAAVAAAAARPTPLAKVRPAARDTVPRAAVVTDPAAACAALGFLAKARCMAAQCAKFEYRGHSACQSVLAQQRLMEEKRNPLLAN
;
A
#
# COMPACT_ATOMS: atom_id res chain seq x y z
N LEU A 1 15.81 -33.48 4.70
CA LEU A 1 17.07 -33.41 3.93
C LEU A 1 16.73 -33.03 2.49
N VAL A 2 17.16 -31.85 2.08
CA VAL A 2 17.13 -31.40 0.67
C VAL A 2 18.45 -31.84 0.04
N ALA A 3 18.39 -32.39 -1.18
CA ALA A 3 19.28 -32.10 -2.33
C ALA A 3 19.35 -33.31 -3.29
N ALA A 4 18.90 -33.10 -4.52
CA ALA A 4 19.26 -33.91 -5.68
C ALA A 4 20.49 -33.28 -6.36
N PRO A 5 21.46 -34.07 -6.88
CA PRO A 5 22.55 -33.51 -7.68
C PRO A 5 22.38 -33.76 -9.19
N ALA A 6 22.62 -32.66 -9.92
CA ALA A 6 23.46 -32.48 -11.11
C ALA A 6 23.33 -33.42 -12.32
N ALA A 7 23.06 -32.82 -13.48
CA ALA A 7 23.82 -33.05 -14.72
C ALA A 7 23.62 -31.91 -15.74
N ALA A 8 24.73 -31.35 -16.21
CA ALA A 8 24.91 -30.64 -17.49
C ALA A 8 26.08 -31.36 -18.21
N PRO A 9 26.42 -31.16 -19.50
CA PRO A 9 26.08 -30.04 -20.41
C PRO A 9 25.83 -30.45 -21.89
N ALA A 10 25.44 -29.49 -22.74
CA ALA A 10 25.77 -29.54 -24.18
C ALA A 10 25.79 -28.12 -24.77
N ALA A 11 26.92 -27.78 -25.37
CA ALA A 11 27.22 -26.50 -25.99
C ALA A 11 26.49 -26.34 -27.33
N VAL A 12 26.07 -25.11 -27.65
CA VAL A 12 25.83 -24.68 -29.03
C VAL A 12 26.34 -23.25 -29.23
N ALA A 13 27.40 -23.21 -30.04
CA ALA A 13 27.83 -22.18 -31.00
C ALA A 13 27.43 -20.71 -30.79
N ALA A 14 28.46 -19.88 -30.65
CA ALA A 14 28.42 -18.45 -30.87
C ALA A 14 27.95 -18.12 -32.30
N ALA A 15 26.81 -17.43 -32.42
CA ALA A 15 26.42 -16.74 -33.63
C ALA A 15 26.89 -15.28 -33.56
N ALA A 16 27.70 -14.89 -34.54
CA ALA A 16 28.31 -13.57 -34.67
C ALA A 16 27.26 -12.43 -34.63
N ALA A 17 27.54 -11.43 -33.80
CA ALA A 17 26.75 -10.21 -33.68
C ALA A 17 26.83 -9.38 -34.97
N ARG A 18 25.66 -9.07 -35.55
CA ARG A 18 25.51 -7.94 -36.47
C ARG A 18 25.12 -6.71 -35.64
N PRO A 19 25.75 -5.54 -35.80
CA PRO A 19 25.31 -4.34 -35.11
C PRO A 19 23.99 -3.87 -35.74
N THR A 20 22.88 -4.14 -35.06
CA THR A 20 21.60 -3.47 -35.31
C THR A 20 21.73 -1.99 -34.94
N PRO A 21 21.36 -1.05 -35.82
CA PRO A 21 21.33 0.35 -35.44
C PRO A 21 20.31 0.56 -34.31
N LEU A 22 20.79 1.05 -33.17
CA LEU A 22 19.94 1.46 -32.05
C LEU A 22 19.09 2.66 -32.50
N ALA A 23 17.84 2.38 -32.87
CA ALA A 23 16.83 3.40 -32.94
C ALA A 23 16.69 4.02 -31.53
N LYS A 24 16.94 5.33 -31.43
CA LYS A 24 16.68 6.10 -30.21
C LYS A 24 15.19 6.09 -29.94
N VAL A 25 14.75 5.17 -29.07
CA VAL A 25 13.40 5.19 -28.51
C VAL A 25 13.33 6.42 -27.61
N ARG A 26 12.60 7.43 -28.05
CA ARG A 26 12.22 8.56 -27.21
C ARG A 26 11.42 7.99 -26.03
N PRO A 27 11.77 8.26 -24.76
CA PRO A 27 10.99 7.79 -23.65
C PRO A 27 9.56 8.28 -23.86
N ALA A 28 8.59 7.37 -23.92
CA ALA A 28 7.20 7.77 -23.83
C ALA A 28 7.07 8.57 -22.54
N ALA A 29 6.58 9.80 -22.64
CA ALA A 29 6.22 10.57 -21.47
C ALA A 29 5.26 9.69 -20.67
N ARG A 30 5.67 9.30 -19.46
CA ARG A 30 4.76 8.64 -18.54
C ARG A 30 3.70 9.68 -18.26
N ASP A 31 2.50 9.47 -18.79
CA ASP A 31 1.30 10.14 -18.33
C ASP A 31 1.23 9.93 -16.81
N THR A 32 1.73 10.91 -16.06
CA THR A 32 1.44 11.06 -14.64
C THR A 32 0.01 11.56 -14.57
N VAL A 33 -0.94 10.73 -15.00
CA VAL A 33 -2.28 10.83 -14.42
C VAL A 33 -2.01 10.58 -12.94
N PRO A 34 -2.28 11.54 -12.04
CA PRO A 34 -2.31 11.22 -10.64
C PRO A 34 -3.36 10.13 -10.56
N ARG A 35 -2.93 8.89 -10.32
CA ARG A 35 -3.84 7.83 -9.97
C ARG A 35 -4.49 8.36 -8.72
N ALA A 36 -5.69 8.94 -8.86
CA ALA A 36 -6.51 9.28 -7.73
C ALA A 36 -6.53 7.98 -6.95
N ALA A 37 -5.81 7.96 -5.83
CA ALA A 37 -5.80 6.80 -4.98
C ALA A 37 -7.28 6.63 -4.69
N VAL A 38 -7.87 5.58 -5.25
CA VAL A 38 -9.23 5.20 -4.90
C VAL A 38 -9.05 4.78 -3.46
N VAL A 39 -9.18 5.76 -2.55
CA VAL A 39 -9.12 5.51 -1.12
C VAL A 39 -10.36 4.69 -0.89
N THR A 40 -10.18 3.37 -0.91
CA THR A 40 -11.24 2.42 -0.69
C THR A 40 -11.90 2.76 0.63
N ASP A 41 -13.23 2.81 0.63
CA ASP A 41 -13.98 3.18 1.82
C ASP A 41 -13.52 2.31 3.01
N PRO A 42 -13.00 2.92 4.10
CA PRO A 42 -12.45 2.16 5.22
C PRO A 42 -13.52 1.33 5.94
N ALA A 43 -14.80 1.70 5.81
CA ALA A 43 -15.91 0.96 6.42
C ALA A 43 -16.25 -0.32 5.64
N ALA A 44 -15.92 -0.42 4.35
CA ALA A 44 -16.12 -1.63 3.55
C ALA A 44 -15.36 -2.84 4.16
N ALA A 45 -14.13 -2.63 4.62
CA ALA A 45 -13.33 -3.67 5.28
C ALA A 45 -13.89 -4.11 6.65
N CYS A 46 -14.72 -3.27 7.26
CA CYS A 46 -15.31 -3.52 8.58
C CYS A 46 -16.80 -3.91 8.52
N ALA A 47 -17.38 -4.03 7.31
CA ALA A 47 -18.82 -4.16 7.13
C ALA A 47 -19.40 -5.48 7.64
N ALA A 48 -18.63 -6.57 7.58
CA ALA A 48 -19.03 -7.90 8.04
C ALA A 48 -18.94 -8.07 9.57
N LEU A 49 -18.43 -7.07 10.29
CA LEU A 49 -18.23 -7.15 11.74
C LEU A 49 -19.46 -6.66 12.51
N GLY A 50 -19.74 -7.29 13.64
CA GLY A 50 -20.73 -6.78 14.60
C GLY A 50 -20.36 -5.40 15.16
N PHE A 51 -21.32 -4.66 15.71
CA PHE A 51 -21.17 -3.23 16.06
C PHE A 51 -19.88 -2.88 16.80
N LEU A 52 -19.55 -3.61 17.87
CA LEU A 52 -18.36 -3.33 18.69
C LEU A 52 -17.06 -3.64 17.93
N ALA A 53 -17.03 -4.74 17.20
CA ALA A 53 -15.88 -5.12 16.37
C ALA A 53 -15.70 -4.16 15.19
N LYS A 54 -16.80 -3.69 14.60
CA LYS A 54 -16.81 -2.67 13.55
C LYS A 54 -16.23 -1.34 14.05
N ALA A 55 -16.62 -0.89 15.25
CA ALA A 55 -16.07 0.32 15.85
C ALA A 55 -14.55 0.22 16.08
N ARG A 56 -14.07 -0.91 16.59
CA ARG A 56 -12.62 -1.15 16.77
C ARG A 56 -11.88 -1.26 15.44
N CYS A 57 -12.47 -1.92 14.45
CA CYS A 57 -11.93 -2.02 13.10
C CYS A 57 -11.81 -0.64 12.44
N MET A 58 -12.85 0.20 12.53
CA MET A 58 -12.83 1.58 12.05
C MET A 58 -11.73 2.39 12.74
N ALA A 59 -11.58 2.28 14.06
CA ALA A 59 -10.49 2.95 14.78
C ALA A 59 -9.11 2.53 14.27
N ALA A 60 -8.91 1.24 13.99
CA ALA A 60 -7.66 0.73 13.43
C ALA A 60 -7.43 1.17 11.97
N GLN A 61 -8.47 1.21 11.14
CA GLN A 61 -8.37 1.71 9.77
C GLN A 61 -8.03 3.19 9.75
N CYS A 62 -8.74 4.00 10.54
CA CYS A 62 -8.53 5.44 10.61
C CYS A 62 -7.19 5.85 11.24
N ALA A 63 -6.53 4.95 11.99
CA ALA A 63 -5.18 5.19 12.48
C ALA A 63 -4.12 5.17 11.36
N LYS A 64 -4.37 4.43 10.26
CA LYS A 64 -3.45 4.33 9.12
C LYS A 64 -3.40 5.65 8.37
N PHE A 65 -2.18 6.06 7.98
CA PHE A 65 -1.95 7.34 7.29
C PHE A 65 -2.78 7.51 6.02
N GLU A 66 -3.02 6.42 5.27
CA GLU A 66 -3.81 6.44 4.04
C GLU A 66 -5.27 6.85 4.23
N TYR A 67 -5.84 6.61 5.43
CA TYR A 67 -7.23 6.92 5.74
C TYR A 67 -7.42 8.15 6.64
N ARG A 68 -6.33 8.78 7.11
CA ARG A 68 -6.40 9.94 8.01
C ARG A 68 -7.10 11.16 7.39
N GLY A 69 -7.00 11.32 6.07
CA GLY A 69 -7.70 12.38 5.32
C GLY A 69 -9.14 12.03 4.95
N HIS A 70 -9.62 10.81 5.22
CA HIS A 70 -10.93 10.36 4.81
C HIS A 70 -12.04 10.94 5.70
N SER A 71 -13.14 11.41 5.12
CA SER A 71 -14.26 12.02 5.86
C SER A 71 -14.85 11.10 6.93
N ALA A 72 -15.00 9.80 6.60
CA ALA A 72 -15.48 8.78 7.53
C ALA A 72 -14.60 8.60 8.79
N CYS A 73 -13.34 9.04 8.73
CA CYS A 73 -12.38 8.90 9.83
C CYS A 73 -12.26 10.13 10.72
N GLN A 74 -12.75 11.30 10.29
CA GLN A 74 -12.58 12.55 11.04
C GLN A 74 -13.23 12.50 12.43
N SER A 75 -14.44 11.93 12.52
CA SER A 75 -15.14 11.76 13.80
C SER A 75 -14.41 10.80 14.74
N VAL A 76 -13.87 9.70 14.19
CA VAL A 76 -13.12 8.68 14.94
C VAL A 76 -11.80 9.25 15.47
N LEU A 77 -11.10 10.05 14.66
CA LEU A 77 -9.84 10.69 15.05
C LEU A 77 -10.06 11.80 16.08
N ALA A 78 -11.11 12.63 15.92
CA ALA A 78 -11.47 13.64 16.91
C ALA A 78 -11.78 13.00 18.28
N GLN A 79 -12.54 11.91 18.29
CA GLN A 79 -12.79 11.14 19.51
C GLN A 79 -11.51 10.57 20.13
N GLN A 80 -10.58 10.04 19.30
CA GLN A 80 -9.29 9.56 19.80
C GLN A 80 -8.47 10.69 20.44
N ARG A 81 -8.46 11.89 19.84
CA ARG A 81 -7.76 13.04 20.42
C ARG A 81 -8.32 13.42 21.78
N LEU A 82 -9.64 13.52 21.92
CA LEU A 82 -10.27 13.83 23.20
C LEU A 82 -9.96 12.76 24.26
N MET A 83 -9.96 11.49 23.87
CA MET A 83 -9.61 10.38 24.77
C MET A 83 -8.13 10.40 25.13
N GLU A 84 -7.26 10.81 24.21
CA GLU A 84 -5.82 10.96 24.44
C GLU A 84 -5.53 12.14 25.37
N GLU A 85 -6.16 13.29 25.15
CA GLU A 85 -6.08 14.48 25.99
C GLU A 85 -6.56 14.20 27.42
N LYS A 86 -7.67 13.45 27.54
CA LYS A 86 -8.18 13.03 28.85
C LYS A 86 -7.29 11.99 29.54
N ARG A 87 -6.59 11.15 28.78
CA ARG A 87 -5.66 10.16 29.33
C ARG A 87 -4.28 10.75 29.62
N ASN A 88 -3.91 11.84 28.98
CA ASN A 88 -2.60 12.44 29.10
C ASN A 88 -2.70 13.83 29.74
N PRO A 89 -2.47 13.94 31.07
CA PRO A 89 -2.55 15.21 31.77
C PRO A 89 -1.51 16.24 31.27
N LEU A 90 -0.53 15.86 30.45
CA LEU A 90 0.43 16.78 29.83
C LEU A 90 -0.10 17.47 28.55
N LEU A 91 -1.18 16.97 27.95
CA LEU A 91 -1.78 17.55 26.75
C LEU A 91 -2.86 18.59 27.07
N ALA A 92 -3.36 18.64 28.31
CA ALA A 92 -4.27 19.67 28.79
C ALA A 92 -3.47 20.95 29.10
N ASN A 93 -3.34 21.85 28.13
CA ASN A 93 -2.74 23.18 28.31
C ASN A 93 -3.78 24.27 28.02
#